data_AF-A0A1H0FGV3-F1
#
_entry.id   AF-A0A1H0FGV3-F1
#
_cell.length_a   1.000
_cell.length_b   1.000
_cell.length_c   1.000
_cell.angle_alpha   90.00
_cell.angle_beta   90.00
_cell.angle_gamma   90.00
#
_symmetry.space_group_name_H-M   'P 1'
#
loop_
_entity.id
_entity.type
_entity.pdbx_description
1 polymer ?
#
loop_
_entity_poly.entity_id
_entity_poly.type
_entity_poly.pdbx_seq_one_letter_code
_entity_poly.pdbx_strand_id
1 'polypeptide(L)'
;MDEDTLFSSFGKWLEPICLKTFKERIAEVQQVKYVKKLTTPAYLKLFLHAQLQQRDVLREIADDVLSEEFQKELGLESISASQLTRKHNQVESTLLEQIFADL
;
A
#
# COMPACT_ATOMS: atom_id res chain seq x y z
N MET A 1 14.07 5.36 18.15
CA MET A 1 13.20 6.38 17.50
C MET A 1 11.89 5.67 17.31
N ASP A 2 10.83 6.14 17.96
CA ASP A 2 9.58 5.38 18.14
C ASP A 2 8.87 5.12 16.80
N GLU A 3 8.61 3.85 16.52
CA GLU A 3 7.82 3.35 15.37
C GLU A 3 6.46 4.07 15.29
N ASP A 4 5.85 4.31 16.46
CA ASP A 4 4.55 4.98 16.64
C ASP A 4 4.53 6.41 16.07
N THR A 5 5.64 7.14 16.17
CA THR A 5 5.72 8.51 15.60
C THR A 5 5.79 8.46 14.07
N LEU A 6 6.43 7.41 13.55
CA LEU A 6 6.63 7.20 12.12
C LEU A 6 5.30 6.86 11.45
N PHE A 7 4.44 6.04 12.07
CA PHE A 7 3.11 5.71 11.53
C PHE A 7 2.15 6.90 11.52
N SER A 8 2.09 7.72 12.58
CA SER A 8 1.22 8.93 12.57
C SER A 8 1.73 10.00 11.58
N SER A 9 3.04 10.06 11.36
CA SER A 9 3.66 10.96 10.38
C SER A 9 3.47 10.43 8.96
N PHE A 10 3.51 9.11 8.78
CA PHE A 10 3.25 8.42 7.52
C PHE A 10 1.84 8.70 7.02
N GLY A 11 0.82 8.56 7.88
CA GLY A 11 -0.56 8.90 7.52
C GLY A 11 -0.72 10.36 7.06
N LYS A 12 -0.11 11.31 7.78
CA LYS A 12 -0.12 12.74 7.43
C LYS A 12 0.60 13.04 6.11
N TRP A 13 1.73 12.36 5.86
CA TRP A 13 2.48 12.51 4.61
C TRP A 13 1.74 11.90 3.43
N LEU A 14 1.02 10.79 3.63
CA LEU A 14 0.21 10.16 2.60
C LEU A 14 -1.03 10.95 2.24
N GLU A 15 -1.62 11.70 3.17
CA GLU A 15 -2.88 12.40 2.95
C GLU A 15 -2.93 13.16 1.61
N PRO A 16 -1.98 14.06 1.28
CA PRO A 16 -1.98 14.75 -0.01
C PRO A 16 -1.76 13.84 -1.22
N ILE A 17 -0.93 12.79 -1.11
CA ILE A 17 -0.63 11.84 -2.20
C ILE A 17 -1.86 10.96 -2.49
N CYS A 18 -2.53 10.47 -1.44
CA CYS A 18 -3.70 9.61 -1.51
C CYS A 18 -4.97 10.33 -1.96
N LEU A 19 -5.22 11.55 -1.47
CA LEU A 19 -6.53 12.18 -1.64
C LEU A 19 -6.85 12.53 -3.09
N LYS A 20 -5.83 12.92 -3.86
CA LYS A 20 -5.99 13.38 -5.23
C LYS A 20 -5.52 12.32 -6.23
N THR A 21 -4.25 11.93 -6.14
CA THR A 21 -3.61 11.06 -7.14
C THR A 21 -4.16 9.64 -7.12
N PHE A 22 -4.37 9.03 -5.95
CA PHE A 22 -4.83 7.63 -5.91
C PHE A 22 -6.30 7.49 -6.29
N LYS A 23 -7.18 8.36 -5.80
CA LYS A 23 -8.61 8.25 -6.09
C LYS A 23 -8.91 8.44 -7.59
N GLU A 24 -8.29 9.45 -8.20
CA GLU A 24 -8.48 9.75 -9.63
C GLU A 24 -7.89 8.62 -10.49
N ARG A 25 -6.63 8.21 -10.25
CA ARG A 25 -5.99 7.15 -11.04
C ARG A 25 -6.64 5.76 -10.85
N ILE A 26 -7.06 5.40 -9.64
CA ILE A 26 -7.78 4.14 -9.41
C ILE A 26 -9.12 4.13 -10.17
N ALA A 27 -9.81 5.27 -10.24
CA ALA A 27 -11.07 5.40 -10.98
C ALA A 27 -10.84 5.30 -12.51
N GLU A 28 -9.76 5.89 -13.03
CA GLU A 28 -9.40 5.84 -14.45
C GLU A 28 -9.06 4.43 -14.93
N VAL A 29 -8.36 3.64 -14.11
CA VAL A 29 -7.86 2.31 -14.50
C VAL A 29 -8.95 1.22 -14.40
N GLN A 30 -10.19 1.55 -14.01
CA GLN A 30 -11.29 0.58 -13.77
C GLN A 30 -10.89 -0.61 -12.87
N GLN A 31 -9.86 -0.47 -12.04
CA GLN A 31 -9.33 -1.53 -11.20
C GLN A 31 -10.12 -1.68 -9.89
N VAL A 32 -11.41 -2.00 -10.04
CA VAL A 32 -12.26 -2.41 -8.93
C VAL A 32 -12.58 -3.90 -9.06
N LYS A 33 -11.53 -4.74 -9.03
CA LYS A 33 -11.70 -6.11 -8.52
C LYS A 33 -11.40 -6.09 -7.03
N TYR A 34 -12.48 -5.83 -6.29
CA TYR A 34 -12.55 -5.90 -4.84
C TYR A 34 -12.10 -7.29 -4.38
N VAL A 35 -10.97 -7.38 -3.68
CA VAL A 35 -10.56 -8.59 -2.96
C VAL A 35 -10.66 -8.27 -1.47
N LYS A 36 -11.57 -8.96 -0.77
CA LYS A 36 -12.02 -8.61 0.59
C LYS A 36 -10.92 -8.33 1.63
N LYS A 37 -9.72 -8.89 1.48
CA LYS A 37 -8.63 -8.75 2.47
C LYS A 37 -7.54 -7.73 2.09
N LEU A 38 -7.33 -7.45 0.80
CA LEU A 38 -6.29 -6.54 0.32
C LEU A 38 -6.83 -5.68 -0.81
N THR A 39 -7.40 -4.54 -0.44
CA THR A 39 -7.95 -3.57 -1.39
C THR A 39 -6.82 -2.88 -2.15
N THR A 40 -7.10 -2.35 -3.34
CA THR A 40 -6.10 -1.61 -4.13
C THR A 40 -5.55 -0.39 -3.36
N PRO A 41 -6.36 0.42 -2.64
CA PRO A 41 -5.83 1.48 -1.79
C PRO A 41 -4.89 0.98 -0.69
N ALA A 42 -5.27 -0.07 0.03
CA ALA A 42 -4.45 -0.64 1.10
C ALA A 42 -3.13 -1.21 0.58
N TYR A 43 -3.17 -1.85 -0.59
CA TYR A 43 -1.99 -2.31 -1.32
C TYR A 43 -1.06 -1.15 -1.70
N LEU A 44 -1.58 -0.05 -2.23
CA LEU A 44 -0.76 1.10 -2.64
C LEU A 44 -0.11 1.78 -1.44
N LYS A 45 -0.85 1.95 -0.34
CA LYS A 45 -0.29 2.46 0.93
C LYS A 45 0.83 1.55 1.44
N LEU A 46 0.64 0.24 1.40
CA LEU A 46 1.66 -0.74 1.82
C LEU A 46 2.94 -0.66 0.98
N PHE A 47 2.81 -0.53 -0.34
CA PHE A 47 3.98 -0.37 -1.23
C PHE A 47 4.68 0.97 -1.07
N LEU A 48 3.93 2.03 -0.75
CA LEU A 48 4.51 3.33 -0.45
C LEU A 48 5.31 3.30 0.86
N HIS A 49 4.81 2.61 1.88
CA HIS A 49 5.58 2.33 3.10
C HIS A 49 6.85 1.53 2.78
N ALA A 50 6.72 0.48 1.97
CA ALA A 50 7.85 -0.34 1.54
C ALA A 50 8.95 0.49 0.87
N GLN A 51 8.59 1.45 0.00
CA GLN A 51 9.55 2.36 -0.62
C GLN A 51 10.25 3.26 0.41
N LEU A 52 9.52 3.80 1.39
CA LEU A 52 10.11 4.63 2.46
C LEU A 52 11.05 3.82 3.37
N GLN A 53 10.71 2.56 3.65
CA GLN A 53 11.53 1.65 4.46
C GLN A 53 12.57 0.88 3.64
N GLN A 54 12.69 1.15 2.33
CA GLN A 54 13.62 0.49 1.41
C GLN A 54 13.49 -1.04 1.44
N ARG A 55 12.26 -1.55 1.40
CA ARG A 55 11.95 -2.99 1.36
C ARG A 55 12.06 -3.53 -0.08
N ASP A 56 13.14 -4.27 -0.31
CA ASP A 56 13.46 -5.05 -1.52
C ASP A 56 12.48 -6.17 -1.88
N VAL A 57 11.89 -6.78 -0.85
CA VAL A 57 11.36 -8.14 -0.97
C VAL A 57 9.92 -8.20 -0.49
N LEU A 58 9.03 -8.77 -1.32
CA LEU A 58 7.60 -8.95 -0.97
C LEU A 58 7.36 -9.63 0.38
N ARG A 59 8.31 -10.47 0.82
CA ARG A 59 8.22 -11.12 2.12
C ARG A 59 8.39 -10.13 3.27
N GLU A 60 9.37 -9.24 3.18
CA GLU A 60 9.59 -8.20 4.19
C GLU A 60 8.42 -7.22 4.23
N ILE A 61 7.86 -6.89 3.06
CA ILE A 61 6.63 -6.07 2.96
C ILE A 61 5.44 -6.76 3.64
N ALA A 62 5.32 -8.09 3.50
CA ALA A 62 4.28 -8.86 4.17
C ALA A 62 4.53 -9.02 5.68
N ASP A 63 5.79 -8.93 6.12
CA ASP A 63 6.13 -8.99 7.54
C ASP A 63 5.82 -7.65 8.24
N ASP A 64 5.88 -6.50 7.54
CA ASP A 64 5.50 -5.19 8.10
C ASP A 64 4.04 -5.18 8.60
N VAL A 65 3.14 -5.89 7.91
CA VAL A 65 1.72 -6.00 8.30
C VAL A 65 1.46 -7.01 9.42
N LEU A 66 2.49 -7.53 10.09
CA LEU A 66 2.33 -8.23 11.37
C LEU A 66 1.97 -7.27 12.51
N SER A 67 2.29 -5.97 12.38
CA SER A 67 1.88 -4.94 13.33
C SER A 67 0.38 -4.64 13.21
N GLU A 68 -0.36 -4.82 14.31
CA GLU A 68 -1.79 -4.49 14.37
C GLU A 68 -2.07 -2.99 14.21
N GLU A 69 -1.15 -2.13 14.65
CA GLU A 69 -1.27 -0.68 14.46
C GLU A 69 -1.15 -0.33 12.98
N PHE A 70 -0.18 -0.92 12.29
CA PHE A 70 0.01 -0.69 10.86
C PHE A 70 -1.16 -1.25 10.04
N GLN A 71 -1.71 -2.40 10.42
CA GLN A 71 -2.95 -2.94 9.83
C GLN A 71 -4.11 -1.93 9.91
N LYS A 72 -4.31 -1.27 11.06
CA LYS A 72 -5.35 -0.26 11.26
C LYS A 72 -5.13 0.97 10.37
N GLU A 73 -3.90 1.46 10.28
CA GLU A 73 -3.53 2.62 9.45
C GLU A 73 -3.77 2.36 7.95
N LEU A 74 -3.45 1.14 7.50
CA LEU A 74 -3.67 0.73 6.13
C LEU A 74 -5.13 0.36 5.82
N GLY A 75 -5.93 0.05 6.84
CA GLY A 75 -7.29 -0.46 6.69
C GLY A 75 -7.33 -1.85 6.07
N LEU A 76 -6.39 -2.74 6.47
CA LEU A 76 -6.29 -4.12 6.03
C LEU A 76 -6.14 -5.08 7.21
N GLU A 77 -6.48 -6.35 7.00
CA GLU A 77 -6.16 -7.43 7.94
C GLU A 77 -4.81 -8.05 7.59
N SER A 78 -4.19 -8.78 8.52
CA SER A 78 -3.01 -9.61 8.23
C SER A 78 -3.16 -10.41 6.90
N ILE A 79 -2.10 -10.37 6.10
CA ILE A 79 -2.00 -11.09 4.82
C ILE A 79 -0.72 -11.91 4.79
N SER A 80 -0.72 -13.00 4.02
CA SER A 80 0.49 -13.74 3.70
C SER A 80 1.23 -13.11 2.51
N ALA A 81 2.53 -13.38 2.40
CA ALA A 81 3.32 -13.03 1.20
C ALA A 81 2.71 -13.60 -0.10
N SER A 82 2.05 -14.77 -0.04
CA SER A 82 1.36 -15.35 -1.20
C SER A 82 0.10 -14.57 -1.59
N GLN A 83 -0.64 -14.02 -0.63
CA GLN A 83 -1.77 -13.12 -0.90
C GLN A 83 -1.30 -11.79 -1.48
N LEU A 84 -0.20 -11.24 -0.96
CA LEU A 84 0.43 -10.03 -1.49
C LEU A 84 0.88 -10.24 -2.94
N THR A 85 1.57 -11.35 -3.23
CA THR A 85 2.03 -11.71 -4.59
C THR A 85 0.86 -11.82 -5.56
N ARG A 86 -0.23 -12.51 -5.16
CA ARG A 86 -1.43 -12.63 -6.01
C ARG A 86 -2.04 -11.28 -6.34
N LYS A 87 -2.07 -10.36 -5.36
CA LYS A 87 -2.56 -9.00 -5.60
C LYS A 87 -1.62 -8.21 -6.49
N HIS A 88 -0.31 -8.26 -6.23
CA HIS A 88 0.71 -7.58 -7.04
C HIS A 88 0.59 -7.97 -8.52
N ASN A 89 0.46 -9.26 -8.82
CA ASN A 89 0.26 -9.76 -10.18
C ASN A 89 -1.09 -9.39 -10.83
N GLN A 90 -2.05 -8.90 -10.05
CA GLN A 90 -3.35 -8.42 -10.54
C GLN A 90 -3.40 -6.91 -10.72
N VAL A 91 -2.46 -6.17 -10.15
CA VAL A 91 -2.41 -4.70 -10.28
C VAL A 91 -1.75 -4.37 -11.63
N GLU A 92 -2.36 -3.47 -12.40
CA GLU A 92 -1.83 -3.07 -13.70
C GLU A 92 -0.49 -2.37 -13.47
N SER A 93 0.54 -2.72 -14.23
CA SER A 93 1.85 -2.07 -14.14
C SER A 93 1.76 -0.57 -14.42
N THR A 94 0.86 -0.16 -15.32
CA THR A 94 0.60 1.25 -15.64
C THR A 94 0.11 2.05 -14.43
N LEU A 95 -0.70 1.44 -13.55
CA LEU A 95 -1.13 2.08 -12.30
C LEU A 95 0.07 2.29 -11.36
N LEU A 96 0.97 1.31 -11.28
CA LEU A 96 2.17 1.40 -10.45
C LEU A 96 3.13 2.47 -10.97
N GLU A 97 3.41 2.48 -12.27
CA GLU A 97 4.26 3.50 -12.90
C GLU A 97 3.70 4.90 -12.66
N GLN A 98 2.41 5.10 -12.92
CA GLN A 98 1.75 6.37 -12.72
C GLN A 98 1.79 6.88 -11.26
N ILE A 99 1.85 5.96 -10.30
CA ILE A 99 1.87 6.31 -8.88
C ILE A 99 3.30 6.50 -8.38
N PHE A 100 4.20 5.59 -8.72
CA PHE A 100 5.53 5.48 -8.10
C PHE A 100 6.67 6.03 -8.97
N ALA A 101 6.50 6.23 -10.28
CA ALA A 101 7.59 6.73 -11.13
C ALA A 101 7.97 8.20 -10.87
N ASP A 102 7.03 8.99 -10.34
CA ASP A 102 7.22 10.42 -10.03
C ASP A 102 7.54 10.68 -8.54
N LEU A 103 7.70 9.62 -7.73
CA LEU A 103 7.92 9.66 -6.28
C LEU A 103 9.39 9.39 -5.93
#